data_AF-A0A6P1F3C0-F1
#
_entry.id   AF-A0A6P1F3C0-F1
#
_cell.length_a   1.000
_cell.length_b   1.000
_cell.length_c   1.000
_cell.angle_alpha   90.00
_cell.angle_beta   90.00
_cell.angle_gamma   90.00
#
_symmetry.space_group_name_H-M   'P 1'
#
loop_
_entity.id
_entity.type
_entity.pdbx_description
1 polymer ?
#
loop_
_entity_poly.entity_id
_entity_poly.type
_entity_poly.pdbx_seq_one_letter_code
_entity_poly.pdbx_strand_id
1 'polypeptide(L)'
;MIGRALRTEWYRVRIDRSLPIGVALALVLGLSVVLGVPDGLRAAREEVRRAVFAELGPALLIDSAVVAGILGSFGWTADLERGVIARQLGFLARLPLLGVRAVTATAAGATLALVTAGSGSLAFGVDAGLAVSPAEIAGPAAIVGAAAGFLGLAVGAVIGRHLLALFAVPVLLAGALPVAAILPWALWASPLGAWLLALGCAPPGSGSAGDTSAGLLAGAIWLIVAAGLASFAVVRRDVG
;
A
#
# COMPACT_ATOMS: atom_id res chain seq x y z
N MET A 1 16.00 -24.99 3.95
CA MET A 1 16.27 -23.69 4.61
C MET A 1 15.01 -22.81 4.71
N ILE A 2 14.18 -22.72 3.66
CA ILE A 2 12.95 -21.91 3.62
C ILE A 2 11.99 -22.21 4.80
N GLY A 3 11.75 -23.49 5.14
CA GLY A 3 10.85 -23.84 6.25
C GLY A 3 11.28 -23.31 7.62
N ARG A 4 12.60 -23.16 7.87
CA ARG A 4 13.09 -22.53 9.10
C ARG A 4 12.83 -21.02 9.08
N ALA A 5 13.09 -20.37 7.95
CA ALA A 5 12.82 -18.94 7.76
C ALA A 5 11.32 -18.63 7.96
N LEU A 6 10.42 -19.43 7.37
CA LEU A 6 8.98 -19.29 7.56
C LEU A 6 8.56 -19.47 9.02
N ARG A 7 9.11 -20.47 9.72
CA ARG A 7 8.80 -20.68 11.15
C ARG A 7 9.26 -19.51 12.01
N THR A 8 10.47 -19.00 11.80
CA THR A 8 10.98 -17.83 12.51
C THR A 8 10.12 -16.61 12.25
N GLU A 9 9.71 -16.41 11.00
CA GLU A 9 8.85 -15.28 10.64
C GLU A 9 7.47 -15.38 11.27
N TRP A 10 6.88 -16.58 11.30
CA TRP A 10 5.60 -16.80 11.96
C TRP A 10 5.62 -16.42 13.45
N TYR A 11 6.67 -16.79 14.17
CA TYR A 11 6.84 -16.39 15.58
C TYR A 11 7.02 -14.88 15.73
N ARG A 12 7.77 -14.24 14.83
CA ARG A 12 7.92 -12.78 14.81
C ARG A 12 6.56 -12.11 14.62
N VAL A 13 5.84 -12.45 13.57
CA VAL A 13 4.53 -11.85 13.23
C VAL A 13 3.54 -11.98 14.39
N ARG A 14 3.56 -13.12 15.11
CA ARG A 14 2.69 -13.35 16.27
C ARG A 14 2.96 -12.41 17.45
N ILE A 15 4.22 -11.98 17.63
CA ILE A 15 4.64 -11.11 18.73
C ILE A 15 4.66 -9.63 18.29
N ASP A 16 4.69 -9.38 16.98
CA ASP A 16 4.79 -8.05 16.42
C ASP A 16 3.50 -7.24 16.65
N ARG A 17 3.65 -6.14 17.40
CA ARG A 17 2.57 -5.20 17.68
C ARG A 17 2.36 -4.17 16.56
N SER A 18 3.23 -4.13 15.56
CA SER A 18 3.10 -3.17 14.46
C SER A 18 1.85 -3.40 13.62
N LEU A 19 1.48 -4.67 13.38
CA LEU A 19 0.29 -5.02 12.61
C LEU A 19 -1.03 -4.56 13.27
N PRO A 20 -1.33 -4.87 14.55
CA PRO A 20 -2.57 -4.39 15.17
C PRO A 20 -2.62 -2.86 15.29
N ILE A 21 -1.48 -2.19 15.53
CA ILE A 21 -1.40 -0.73 15.50
C ILE A 21 -1.71 -0.23 14.08
N GLY A 22 -1.14 -0.86 13.06
CA GLY A 22 -1.41 -0.55 11.66
C GLY A 22 -2.88 -0.73 11.29
N VAL A 23 -3.52 -1.79 11.76
CA VAL A 23 -4.96 -2.03 11.58
C VAL A 23 -5.78 -0.94 12.25
N ALA A 24 -5.43 -0.52 13.47
CA ALA A 24 -6.10 0.59 14.14
C ALA A 24 -5.95 1.90 13.35
N LEU A 25 -4.77 2.21 12.83
CA LEU A 25 -4.54 3.38 11.98
C LEU A 25 -5.30 3.30 10.66
N ALA A 26 -5.33 2.12 10.03
CA ALA A 26 -6.09 1.85 8.82
C ALA A 26 -7.60 2.08 9.04
N LEU A 27 -8.13 1.63 10.18
CA LEU A 27 -9.52 1.89 10.58
C LEU A 27 -9.78 3.37 10.80
N VAL A 28 -8.91 4.09 11.53
CA VAL A 28 -9.07 5.53 11.76
C VAL A 28 -9.09 6.29 10.43
N LEU A 29 -8.20 5.93 9.50
CA LEU A 29 -8.15 6.56 8.17
C LEU A 29 -9.37 6.23 7.33
N GLY A 30 -9.81 4.97 7.30
CA GLY A 30 -11.04 4.60 6.60
C GLY A 30 -12.26 5.33 7.17
N LEU A 31 -12.38 5.42 8.49
CA LEU A 31 -13.45 6.15 9.17
C LEU A 31 -13.36 7.66 8.98
N SER A 32 -12.17 8.22 8.75
CA SER A 32 -12.02 9.66 8.52
C SER A 32 -12.75 10.15 7.26
N VAL A 33 -13.05 9.25 6.32
CA VAL A 33 -13.87 9.56 5.13
C VAL A 33 -15.26 10.06 5.52
N VAL A 34 -15.82 9.63 6.65
CA VAL A 34 -17.12 10.13 7.14
C VAL A 34 -17.09 11.64 7.36
N LEU A 35 -15.95 12.17 7.80
CA LEU A 35 -15.79 13.62 8.05
C LEU A 35 -15.82 14.44 6.76
N GLY A 36 -15.62 13.81 5.60
CA GLY A 36 -15.69 14.45 4.29
C GLY A 36 -17.05 14.37 3.62
N VAL A 37 -18.03 13.67 4.20
CA VAL A 37 -19.35 13.49 3.59
C VAL A 37 -20.18 14.78 3.79
N PRO A 38 -20.71 15.40 2.71
CA PRO A 38 -21.52 16.62 2.84
C PRO A 38 -22.83 16.39 3.59
N ASP A 39 -23.17 17.33 4.48
CA ASP A 39 -24.46 17.38 5.16
C ASP A 39 -25.59 17.40 4.12
N GLY A 40 -26.48 16.41 4.17
CA GLY A 40 -27.60 16.26 3.24
C GLY A 40 -27.37 15.31 2.06
N LEU A 41 -26.18 14.70 1.93
CA LEU A 41 -25.93 13.67 0.90
C LEU A 41 -26.95 12.52 0.99
N ARG A 42 -27.39 12.17 2.20
CA ARG A 42 -28.41 11.13 2.44
C ARG A 42 -29.78 11.44 1.81
N ALA A 43 -30.14 12.72 1.65
CA ALA A 43 -31.38 13.15 1.01
C ALA A 43 -31.24 13.29 -0.52
N ALA A 44 -30.02 13.20 -1.05
CA ALA A 44 -29.78 13.28 -2.48
C ALA A 44 -30.28 12.03 -3.23
N ARG A 45 -30.48 12.16 -4.54
CA ARG A 45 -30.81 11.04 -5.42
C ARG A 45 -29.70 9.99 -5.35
N GLU A 46 -30.08 8.72 -5.47
CA GLU A 46 -29.13 7.59 -5.40
C GLU A 46 -28.01 7.67 -6.43
N GLU A 47 -28.29 8.18 -7.63
CA GLU A 47 -27.29 8.44 -8.67
C GLU A 47 -26.19 9.39 -8.21
N VAL A 48 -26.55 10.47 -7.49
CA VAL A 48 -25.59 11.43 -6.95
C VAL A 48 -24.75 10.78 -5.85
N ARG A 49 -25.37 10.00 -4.96
CA ARG A 49 -24.66 9.28 -3.90
C ARG A 49 -23.65 8.27 -4.47
N ARG A 50 -24.03 7.55 -5.53
CA ARG A 50 -23.13 6.63 -6.25
C ARG A 50 -21.99 7.36 -6.95
N ALA A 51 -22.26 8.50 -7.58
CA ALA A 51 -21.23 9.31 -8.21
C ALA A 51 -20.18 9.80 -7.20
N VAL A 52 -20.63 10.31 -6.05
CA VAL A 52 -19.73 10.70 -4.94
C VAL A 52 -18.92 9.51 -4.44
N PHE A 53 -19.54 8.33 -4.29
CA PHE A 53 -18.81 7.13 -3.90
C PHE A 53 -17.75 6.71 -4.93
N ALA A 54 -18.07 6.81 -6.21
CA ALA A 54 -17.13 6.48 -7.28
C ALA A 54 -15.88 7.37 -7.25
N GLU A 55 -16.02 8.64 -6.84
CA GLU A 55 -14.89 9.55 -6.65
C GLU A 55 -14.08 9.25 -5.37
N LEU A 56 -14.73 8.75 -4.32
CA LEU A 56 -14.08 8.34 -3.07
C LEU A 56 -13.26 7.04 -3.20
N GLY A 57 -13.65 6.15 -4.12
CA GLY A 57 -12.96 4.88 -4.34
C GLY A 57 -11.45 5.02 -4.56
N PRO A 58 -11.00 5.81 -5.56
CA PRO A 58 -9.58 6.08 -5.78
C PRO A 58 -8.88 6.70 -4.56
N ALA A 59 -9.53 7.61 -3.83
CA ALA A 59 -8.96 8.21 -2.62
C ALA A 59 -8.70 7.17 -1.53
N LEU A 60 -9.66 6.28 -1.27
CA LEU A 60 -9.50 5.15 -0.34
C LEU A 60 -8.36 4.21 -0.75
N LEU A 61 -8.21 3.96 -2.06
CA LEU A 61 -7.11 3.15 -2.60
C LEU A 61 -5.75 3.84 -2.42
N ILE A 62 -5.69 5.17 -2.54
CA ILE A 62 -4.48 5.95 -2.32
C ILE A 62 -4.07 5.90 -0.85
N ASP A 63 -5.00 6.20 0.06
CA ASP A 63 -4.73 6.22 1.50
C ASP A 63 -4.31 4.84 2.00
N SER A 64 -5.02 3.79 1.56
CA SER A 64 -4.66 2.41 1.88
C SER A 64 -3.26 2.02 1.37
N ALA A 65 -2.91 2.41 0.15
CA ALA A 65 -1.58 2.18 -0.41
C ALA A 65 -0.50 2.85 0.43
N VAL A 66 -0.70 4.13 0.80
CA VAL A 66 0.26 4.90 1.58
C VAL A 66 0.49 4.26 2.95
N VAL A 67 -0.58 3.88 3.65
CA VAL A 67 -0.48 3.20 4.96
C VAL A 67 0.24 1.85 4.82
N ALA A 68 -0.15 1.04 3.84
CA ALA A 68 0.47 -0.26 3.57
C ALA A 68 1.97 -0.11 3.27
N GLY A 69 2.34 0.87 2.44
CA GLY A 69 3.73 1.15 2.10
C GLY A 69 4.55 1.63 3.30
N ILE A 70 4.01 2.55 4.10
CA ILE A 70 4.66 3.04 5.32
C ILE A 70 4.95 1.86 6.25
N LEU A 71 3.96 1.00 6.51
CA LEU A 71 4.12 -0.14 7.41
C LEU A 71 5.06 -1.22 6.84
N GLY A 72 5.02 -1.48 5.54
CA GLY A 72 5.98 -2.36 4.87
C GLY A 72 7.42 -1.90 5.07
N SER A 73 7.67 -0.59 4.94
CA SER A 73 8.98 0.03 5.18
C SER A 73 9.40 0.02 6.65
N PHE A 74 8.46 0.31 7.55
CA PHE A 74 8.68 0.31 9.00
C PHE A 74 9.14 -1.08 9.46
N GLY A 75 8.45 -2.14 9.02
CA GLY A 75 8.75 -3.51 9.41
C GLY A 75 10.20 -3.92 9.11
N TRP A 76 10.74 -3.49 7.97
CA TRP A 76 12.13 -3.74 7.62
C TRP A 76 13.11 -2.85 8.38
N THR A 77 12.87 -1.53 8.40
CA THR A 77 13.79 -0.55 9.00
C THR A 77 13.90 -0.69 10.52
N ALA A 78 12.79 -0.96 11.21
CA ALA A 78 12.80 -1.22 12.65
C ALA A 78 13.54 -2.51 13.01
N ASP A 79 13.42 -3.55 12.19
CA ASP A 79 14.14 -4.81 12.39
C ASP A 79 15.64 -4.68 12.12
N LEU A 80 16.03 -3.82 11.17
CA LEU A 80 17.43 -3.44 10.97
C LEU A 80 17.98 -2.73 12.21
N GLU A 81 17.26 -1.71 12.70
CA GLU A 81 17.69 -0.90 13.85
C GLU A 81 17.82 -1.73 15.14
N ARG A 82 16.92 -2.69 15.35
CA ARG A 82 16.95 -3.63 16.50
C ARG A 82 17.97 -4.78 16.32
N GLY A 83 18.72 -4.79 15.22
CA GLY A 83 19.67 -5.86 14.88
C GLY A 83 19.02 -7.23 14.63
N VAL A 84 17.72 -7.30 14.41
CA VAL A 84 17.00 -8.56 14.14
C VAL A 84 17.48 -9.17 12.83
N ILE A 85 17.63 -8.34 11.79
CA ILE A 85 18.13 -8.77 10.48
C ILE A 85 19.55 -9.31 10.60
N ALA A 86 20.43 -8.62 11.35
CA ALA A 86 21.81 -9.07 11.57
C ALA A 86 21.86 -10.47 12.24
N ARG A 87 21.07 -10.67 13.31
CA ARG A 87 20.96 -11.98 13.96
C ARG A 87 20.44 -13.07 13.02
N GLN A 88 19.43 -12.77 12.19
CA GLN A 88 18.85 -13.73 11.26
C GLN A 88 19.81 -14.11 10.13
N LEU A 89 20.61 -13.16 9.63
CA LEU A 89 21.61 -13.40 8.59
C LEU A 89 22.78 -14.28 9.06
N GLY A 90 23.01 -14.42 10.38
CA GLY A 90 23.94 -15.40 10.93
C GLY A 90 23.53 -16.86 10.70
N PHE A 91 22.24 -17.12 10.41
CA PHE A 91 21.70 -18.48 10.25
C PHE A 91 20.98 -18.72 8.92
N LEU A 92 20.66 -17.66 8.18
CA LEU A 92 19.88 -17.70 6.94
C LEU A 92 20.59 -16.96 5.82
N ALA A 93 20.44 -17.47 4.60
CA ALA A 93 20.89 -16.75 3.41
C ALA A 93 20.07 -15.46 3.21
N ARG A 94 20.73 -14.43 2.69
CA ARG A 94 20.21 -13.06 2.52
C ARG A 94 18.92 -13.01 1.68
N LEU A 95 18.93 -13.63 0.50
CA LEU A 95 17.80 -13.57 -0.43
C LEU A 95 16.57 -14.35 0.05
N PRO A 96 16.69 -15.57 0.60
CA PRO A 96 15.53 -16.24 1.22
C PRO A 96 14.90 -15.45 2.37
N LEU A 97 15.71 -14.78 3.20
CA LEU A 97 15.19 -13.90 4.25
C LEU A 97 14.39 -12.76 3.64
N LEU A 98 14.96 -12.03 2.67
CA LEU A 98 14.27 -10.95 1.96
C LEU A 98 12.95 -11.44 1.33
N GLY A 99 12.94 -12.61 0.68
CA GLY A 99 11.74 -13.18 0.08
C GLY A 99 10.62 -13.46 1.09
N VAL A 100 10.96 -14.03 2.25
CA VAL A 100 9.96 -14.26 3.33
C VAL A 100 9.43 -12.94 3.89
N ARG A 101 10.29 -11.92 4.03
CA ARG A 101 9.86 -10.58 4.46
C ARG A 101 8.99 -9.89 3.41
N ALA A 102 9.31 -10.05 2.13
CA ALA A 102 8.50 -9.55 1.03
C ALA A 102 7.09 -10.14 1.09
N VAL A 103 6.95 -11.46 1.20
CA VAL A 103 5.64 -12.15 1.28
C VAL A 103 4.82 -11.64 2.47
N THR A 104 5.43 -11.50 3.64
CA THR A 104 4.72 -11.00 4.82
C THR A 104 4.34 -9.53 4.72
N ALA A 105 5.20 -8.69 4.14
CA ALA A 105 4.87 -7.28 3.88
C ALA A 105 3.74 -7.12 2.85
N THR A 106 3.74 -7.94 1.80
CA THR A 106 2.66 -8.00 0.81
C THR A 106 1.33 -8.42 1.46
N ALA A 107 1.33 -9.48 2.27
CA ALA A 107 0.13 -9.96 2.95
C ALA A 107 -0.40 -8.93 3.98
N ALA A 108 0.50 -8.32 4.76
CA ALA A 108 0.14 -7.26 5.69
C ALA A 108 -0.43 -6.04 4.95
N GLY A 109 0.22 -5.61 3.87
CA GLY A 109 -0.25 -4.50 3.04
C GLY A 109 -1.64 -4.74 2.45
N ALA A 110 -1.90 -5.93 1.92
CA ALA A 110 -3.23 -6.31 1.44
C ALA A 110 -4.28 -6.25 2.56
N THR A 111 -3.94 -6.79 3.74
CA THR A 111 -4.83 -6.79 4.91
C THR A 111 -5.17 -5.37 5.35
N LEU A 112 -4.17 -4.50 5.45
CA LEU A 112 -4.35 -3.10 5.84
C LEU A 112 -5.23 -2.37 4.84
N ALA A 113 -5.01 -2.58 3.54
CA ALA A 113 -5.80 -1.94 2.52
C ALA A 113 -7.27 -2.40 2.51
N LEU A 114 -7.50 -3.70 2.71
CA LEU A 114 -8.85 -4.24 2.91
C LEU A 114 -9.54 -3.61 4.13
N VAL A 115 -8.81 -3.42 5.23
CA VAL A 115 -9.35 -2.77 6.43
C VAL A 115 -9.69 -1.30 6.16
N THR A 116 -8.78 -0.53 5.55
CA THR A 116 -9.02 0.88 5.23
C THR A 116 -10.19 1.05 4.26
N ALA A 117 -10.18 0.33 3.13
CA ALA A 117 -11.22 0.43 2.12
C ALA A 117 -12.57 -0.14 2.63
N GLY A 118 -12.52 -1.24 3.38
CA GLY A 118 -13.71 -1.85 3.98
C GLY A 118 -14.35 -0.93 5.01
N SER A 119 -13.57 -0.37 5.94
CA SER A 119 -14.11 0.59 6.92
C SER A 119 -14.60 1.87 6.27
N GLY A 120 -13.89 2.43 5.29
CA GLY A 120 -14.34 3.63 4.58
C GLY A 120 -15.62 3.41 3.76
N SER A 121 -15.72 2.30 3.04
CA SER A 121 -16.93 1.96 2.28
C SER A 121 -18.14 1.70 3.17
N LEU A 122 -17.95 1.02 4.31
CA LEU A 122 -19.00 0.82 5.31
C LEU A 122 -19.44 2.15 5.93
N ALA A 123 -18.49 3.00 6.30
CA ALA A 123 -18.78 4.26 6.95
C ALA A 123 -19.52 5.22 6.01
N PHE A 124 -19.09 5.29 4.74
CA PHE A 124 -19.83 6.00 3.70
C PHE A 124 -21.23 5.41 3.47
N GLY A 125 -21.36 4.09 3.37
CA GLY A 125 -22.65 3.43 3.15
C GLY A 125 -23.66 3.70 4.26
N VAL A 126 -23.20 3.72 5.52
CA VAL A 126 -24.01 4.07 6.69
C VAL A 126 -24.47 5.52 6.63
N ASP A 127 -23.57 6.45 6.34
CA ASP A 127 -23.87 7.88 6.37
C ASP A 127 -24.71 8.33 5.16
N ALA A 128 -24.31 7.92 3.95
CA ALA A 128 -25.04 8.20 2.73
C ALA A 128 -26.34 7.39 2.60
N GLY A 129 -26.54 6.34 3.39
CA GLY A 129 -27.69 5.43 3.28
C GLY A 129 -27.69 4.65 1.95
N LEU A 130 -26.51 4.22 1.51
CA LEU A 130 -26.29 3.51 0.26
C LEU A 130 -25.74 2.10 0.55
N ALA A 131 -26.38 1.06 0.01
CA ALA A 131 -25.86 -0.30 0.06
C ALA A 131 -24.70 -0.43 -0.93
N VAL A 132 -23.50 -0.05 -0.49
CA VAL A 132 -22.26 -0.27 -1.23
C VAL A 132 -21.81 -1.70 -0.98
N SER A 133 -21.58 -2.47 -2.05
CA SER A 133 -20.98 -3.80 -1.92
C SER A 133 -19.49 -3.65 -1.61
N PRO A 134 -19.00 -4.10 -0.44
CA PRO A 134 -17.56 -4.04 -0.13
C PRO A 134 -16.70 -4.83 -1.12
N ALA A 135 -17.31 -5.80 -1.83
CA ALA A 135 -16.65 -6.61 -2.83
C ALA A 135 -16.13 -5.80 -4.03
N GLU A 136 -16.75 -4.66 -4.35
CA GLU A 136 -16.36 -3.81 -5.48
C GLU A 136 -14.97 -3.18 -5.29
N ILE A 137 -14.62 -2.83 -4.04
CA ILE A 137 -13.33 -2.20 -3.72
C ILE A 137 -12.33 -3.19 -3.11
N ALA A 138 -12.81 -4.30 -2.53
CA ALA A 138 -11.94 -5.27 -1.86
C ALA A 138 -10.83 -5.82 -2.77
N GLY A 139 -11.15 -6.19 -4.02
CA GLY A 139 -10.18 -6.69 -4.98
C GLY A 139 -9.07 -5.67 -5.29
N PRO A 140 -9.41 -4.48 -5.82
CA PRO A 140 -8.46 -3.40 -6.04
C PRO A 140 -7.65 -3.02 -4.80
N ALA A 141 -8.30 -2.91 -3.63
CA ALA A 141 -7.63 -2.58 -2.38
C ALA A 141 -6.59 -3.63 -1.99
N ALA A 142 -6.93 -4.92 -2.07
CA ALA A 142 -5.97 -5.98 -1.77
C ALA A 142 -4.76 -5.95 -2.70
N ILE A 143 -4.97 -5.73 -4.01
CA ILE A 143 -3.89 -5.67 -5.00
C ILE A 143 -2.99 -4.46 -4.76
N VAL A 144 -3.56 -3.27 -4.61
CA VAL A 144 -2.81 -2.03 -4.38
C VAL A 144 -2.07 -2.09 -3.05
N GLY A 145 -2.74 -2.55 -1.99
CA GLY A 145 -2.14 -2.73 -0.66
C GLY A 145 -0.99 -3.74 -0.67
N ALA A 146 -1.14 -4.86 -1.37
CA ALA A 146 -0.10 -5.87 -1.55
C ALA A 146 1.14 -5.27 -2.24
N ALA A 147 0.92 -4.58 -3.36
CA ALA A 147 1.97 -3.95 -4.14
C ALA A 147 2.67 -2.83 -3.35
N ALA A 148 1.91 -2.00 -2.65
CA ALA A 148 2.44 -0.92 -1.82
C ALA A 148 3.21 -1.45 -0.61
N GLY A 149 2.72 -2.48 0.08
CA GLY A 149 3.44 -3.14 1.17
C GLY A 149 4.78 -3.72 0.74
N PHE A 150 4.83 -4.36 -0.44
CA PHE A 150 6.06 -4.82 -1.05
C PHE A 150 7.03 -3.68 -1.39
N LEU A 151 6.53 -2.65 -2.08
CA LEU A 151 7.33 -1.48 -2.46
C LEU A 151 7.88 -0.77 -1.23
N GLY A 152 7.06 -0.60 -0.19
CA GLY A 152 7.44 -0.03 1.09
C GLY A 152 8.61 -0.78 1.71
N LEU A 153 8.52 -2.11 1.78
CA LEU A 153 9.62 -2.95 2.24
C LEU A 153 10.88 -2.76 1.38
N ALA A 154 10.74 -2.74 0.05
CA ALA A 154 11.88 -2.58 -0.85
C ALA A 154 12.59 -1.23 -0.65
N VAL A 155 11.84 -0.14 -0.54
CA VAL A 155 12.36 1.20 -0.24
C VAL A 155 13.01 1.22 1.15
N GLY A 156 12.37 0.63 2.15
CA GLY A 156 12.94 0.48 3.50
C GLY A 156 14.26 -0.31 3.49
N ALA A 157 14.37 -1.34 2.65
CA ALA A 157 15.58 -2.11 2.45
C ALA A 157 16.71 -1.31 1.82
N VAL A 158 16.40 -0.47 0.83
CA VAL A 158 17.39 0.42 0.20
C VAL A 158 17.85 1.50 1.19
N ILE A 159 16.93 2.24 1.80
CA ILE A 159 17.23 3.40 2.64
C ILE A 159 17.86 2.98 3.98
N GLY A 160 17.34 1.94 4.62
CA GLY A 160 17.84 1.43 5.91
C GLY A 160 17.70 2.36 7.12
N ARG A 161 17.07 3.53 6.96
CA ARG A 161 16.83 4.51 8.03
C ARG A 161 15.35 4.80 8.15
N HIS A 162 14.80 4.58 9.35
CA HIS A 162 13.38 4.62 9.60
C HIS A 162 12.72 5.96 9.22
N LEU A 163 13.26 7.08 9.72
CA LEU A 163 12.70 8.41 9.47
C LEU A 163 12.70 8.79 7.98
N LEU A 164 13.79 8.51 7.26
CA LEU A 164 13.86 8.82 5.82
C LEU A 164 12.85 7.98 5.02
N ALA A 165 12.68 6.73 5.42
CA ALA A 165 11.72 5.82 4.79
C ALA A 165 10.26 6.30 4.94
N LEU A 166 9.92 6.91 6.10
CA LEU A 166 8.58 7.45 6.35
C LEU A 166 8.19 8.57 5.37
N PHE A 167 9.16 9.34 4.87
CA PHE A 167 8.92 10.40 3.89
C PHE A 167 9.08 9.91 2.45
N ALA A 168 10.09 9.07 2.20
CA ALA A 168 10.39 8.60 0.85
C ALA A 168 9.25 7.73 0.27
N VAL A 169 8.63 6.87 1.09
CA VAL A 169 7.58 5.96 0.61
C VAL A 169 6.32 6.71 0.15
N PRO A 170 5.71 7.61 0.95
CA PRO A 170 4.55 8.38 0.51
C PRO A 170 4.86 9.28 -0.68
N VAL A 171 6.04 9.93 -0.70
CA VAL A 171 6.46 10.78 -1.83
C VAL A 171 6.62 9.95 -3.10
N LEU A 172 7.24 8.76 -3.01
CA LEU A 172 7.37 7.87 -4.16
C LEU A 172 6.01 7.36 -4.63
N LEU A 173 5.14 6.93 -3.71
CA LEU A 173 3.81 6.39 -4.04
C LEU A 173 2.91 7.46 -4.66
N ALA A 174 2.72 8.58 -3.96
CA ALA A 174 1.65 9.54 -4.26
C ALA A 174 2.14 10.88 -4.79
N GLY A 175 3.45 11.17 -4.76
CA GLY A 175 3.98 12.50 -5.07
C GLY A 175 3.71 12.99 -6.50
N ALA A 176 3.52 12.08 -7.46
CA ALA A 176 3.15 12.46 -8.83
C ALA A 176 1.64 12.68 -9.03
N LEU A 177 0.78 12.26 -8.09
CA LEU A 177 -0.67 12.38 -8.24
C LEU A 177 -1.17 13.83 -8.33
N PRO A 178 -0.66 14.80 -7.54
CA PRO A 178 -1.04 16.20 -7.72
C PRO A 178 -0.60 16.76 -9.09
N VAL A 179 0.56 16.32 -9.59
CA VAL A 179 1.06 16.72 -10.91
C VAL A 179 0.19 16.14 -12.03
N ALA A 180 -0.35 14.94 -11.82
CA ALA A 180 -1.24 14.28 -12.78
C ALA A 180 -2.51 15.05 -13.09
N ALA A 181 -3.00 15.89 -12.16
CA ALA A 181 -4.14 16.77 -12.41
C ALA A 181 -3.85 17.85 -13.47
N ILE A 182 -2.57 18.19 -13.67
CA ILE A 182 -2.11 19.18 -14.67
C ILE A 182 -1.55 18.45 -15.91
N LEU A 183 -0.79 17.39 -15.67
CA LEU A 183 -0.07 16.62 -16.67
C LEU A 183 -0.45 15.13 -16.56
N PRO A 184 -1.47 14.65 -17.29
CA PRO A 184 -2.00 13.29 -17.13
C PRO A 184 -0.96 12.17 -17.24
N TRP A 185 0.11 12.37 -18.01
CA TRP A 185 1.20 11.40 -18.14
C TRP A 185 2.00 11.20 -16.85
N ALA A 186 1.93 12.12 -15.88
CA ALA A 186 2.62 11.98 -14.60
C ALA A 186 2.10 10.79 -13.77
N LEU A 187 0.90 10.27 -14.06
CA LEU A 187 0.40 9.03 -13.43
C LEU A 187 1.36 7.86 -13.61
N TRP A 188 1.97 7.74 -14.80
CA TRP A 188 2.94 6.70 -15.15
C TRP A 188 4.23 6.78 -14.32
N ALA A 189 4.60 7.99 -13.89
CA ALA A 189 5.80 8.25 -13.13
C ALA A 189 5.66 7.86 -11.65
N SER A 190 4.45 7.55 -11.17
CA SER A 190 4.24 7.01 -9.83
C SER A 190 3.81 5.54 -9.88
N PRO A 191 4.32 4.68 -8.99
CA PRO A 191 3.86 3.30 -8.86
C PRO A 191 2.35 3.24 -8.55
N LEU A 192 1.86 4.11 -7.66
CA LEU A 192 0.45 4.13 -7.30
C LEU A 192 -0.44 4.54 -8.46
N GLY A 193 -0.08 5.61 -9.19
CA GLY A 193 -0.80 6.02 -10.39
C GLY A 193 -0.86 4.90 -11.43
N ALA A 194 0.25 4.21 -11.67
CA ALA A 194 0.30 3.07 -12.58
C ALA A 194 -0.62 1.91 -12.13
N TRP A 195 -0.65 1.57 -10.83
CA TRP A 195 -1.54 0.52 -10.32
C TRP A 195 -3.02 0.92 -10.36
N LEU A 196 -3.35 2.18 -10.08
CA LEU A 196 -4.71 2.69 -10.22
C LEU A 196 -5.18 2.64 -11.68
N LEU A 197 -4.33 3.01 -12.64
CA LEU A 197 -4.60 2.86 -14.08
C LEU A 197 -4.79 1.39 -14.47
N ALA A 198 -3.93 0.50 -13.97
CA ALA A 198 -4.00 -0.94 -14.22
C ALA A 198 -5.31 -1.58 -13.73
N LEU A 199 -5.96 -0.97 -12.73
CA LEU A 199 -7.21 -1.44 -12.14
C LEU A 199 -8.43 -0.69 -12.68
N GLY A 200 -8.25 0.29 -13.57
CA GLY A 200 -9.34 1.16 -14.02
C GLY A 200 -9.89 2.07 -12.91
N CYS A 201 -9.13 2.29 -11.84
CA CYS A 201 -9.49 3.13 -10.69
C CYS A 201 -8.75 4.48 -10.73
N ALA A 202 -8.55 5.02 -11.93
CA ALA A 202 -7.84 6.29 -12.10
C ALA A 202 -8.56 7.43 -11.35
N PRO A 203 -7.82 8.39 -10.75
CA PRO A 203 -8.44 9.54 -10.13
C PRO A 203 -9.27 10.35 -11.15
N PRO A 204 -10.42 10.90 -10.74
CA PRO A 204 -11.22 11.76 -11.62
C PRO A 204 -10.38 12.94 -12.14
N GLY A 205 -10.57 13.30 -13.41
CA GLY A 205 -9.81 14.36 -14.08
C GLY A 205 -8.52 13.90 -14.78
N SER A 206 -8.13 12.62 -14.69
CA SER A 206 -6.95 12.08 -15.38
C SER A 206 -7.06 12.01 -16.91
N GLY A 207 -8.23 12.33 -17.49
CA GLY A 207 -8.50 12.21 -18.93
C GLY A 207 -8.42 10.77 -19.46
N SER A 208 -8.50 10.60 -20.79
CA SER A 208 -8.35 9.31 -21.49
C SER A 208 -6.90 8.81 -21.55
N ALA A 209 -6.03 9.30 -20.66
CA ALA A 209 -4.58 9.18 -20.78
C ALA A 209 -4.02 7.79 -20.42
N GLY A 210 -4.87 6.85 -20.01
CA GLY A 210 -4.43 5.57 -19.47
C GLY A 210 -5.15 4.38 -20.10
N ASP A 211 -4.49 3.72 -21.04
CA ASP A 211 -4.81 2.33 -21.36
C ASP A 211 -4.47 1.45 -20.15
N THR A 212 -5.42 0.67 -19.66
CA THR A 212 -5.24 -0.33 -18.60
C THR A 212 -4.03 -1.22 -18.85
N SER A 213 -3.76 -1.56 -20.13
CA SER A 213 -2.63 -2.39 -20.54
C SER A 213 -1.28 -1.74 -20.22
N ALA A 214 -1.15 -0.45 -20.52
CA ALA A 214 0.03 0.31 -20.17
C ALA A 214 0.14 0.43 -18.64
N GLY A 215 -1.00 0.59 -17.94
CA GLY A 215 -1.09 0.61 -16.46
C GLY A 215 -0.41 -0.60 -15.84
N LEU A 216 -0.79 -1.78 -16.32
CA LEU A 216 -0.24 -3.06 -15.91
C LEU A 216 1.27 -3.15 -16.15
N LEU A 217 1.74 -2.74 -17.33
CA LEU A 217 3.17 -2.76 -17.67
C LEU A 217 3.98 -1.83 -16.77
N ALA A 218 3.56 -0.57 -16.62
CA ALA A 218 4.25 0.39 -15.76
C ALA A 218 4.25 -0.06 -14.30
N GLY A 219 3.11 -0.57 -13.81
CA GLY A 219 2.96 -1.10 -12.46
C GLY A 219 3.88 -2.30 -12.20
N ALA A 220 4.01 -3.21 -13.17
CA ALA A 220 4.93 -4.35 -13.08
C ALA A 220 6.40 -3.92 -13.10
N ILE A 221 6.77 -2.95 -13.94
CA ILE A 221 8.13 -2.38 -13.99
C ILE A 221 8.54 -1.83 -12.62
N TRP A 222 7.67 -1.07 -11.96
CA TRP A 222 7.94 -0.56 -10.61
C TRP A 222 8.24 -1.66 -9.59
N LEU A 223 7.45 -2.74 -9.61
CA LEU A 223 7.67 -3.89 -8.72
C LEU A 223 8.97 -4.63 -9.03
N ILE A 224 9.31 -4.82 -10.30
CA ILE A 224 10.56 -5.45 -10.74
C ILE A 224 11.77 -4.61 -10.32
N VAL A 225 11.73 -3.30 -10.55
CA VAL A 225 12.79 -2.36 -10.16
C VAL A 225 12.95 -2.37 -8.64
N ALA A 226 11.86 -2.30 -7.88
CA ALA A 226 11.88 -2.38 -6.43
C ALA A 226 12.51 -3.68 -5.92
N ALA A 227 12.13 -4.83 -6.50
CA ALA A 227 12.70 -6.14 -6.18
C ALA A 227 14.21 -6.19 -6.45
N GLY A 228 14.64 -5.66 -7.60
CA GLY A 228 16.04 -5.58 -8.00
C GLY A 228 16.87 -4.72 -7.06
N LEU A 229 16.39 -3.50 -6.77
CA LEU A 229 17.07 -2.56 -5.86
C LEU A 229 17.16 -3.10 -4.43
N ALA A 230 16.08 -3.69 -3.91
CA ALA A 230 16.08 -4.29 -2.58
C ALA A 230 17.04 -5.48 -2.50
N SER A 231 17.02 -6.37 -3.50
CA SER A 231 17.93 -7.51 -3.56
C SER A 231 19.39 -7.07 -3.60
N PHE A 232 19.70 -6.09 -4.46
CA PHE A 232 21.04 -5.50 -4.55
C PHE A 232 21.49 -4.86 -3.24
N ALA A 233 20.64 -4.04 -2.62
CA ALA A 233 20.94 -3.38 -1.35
C ALA A 233 21.20 -4.40 -0.23
N VAL A 234 20.40 -5.45 -0.13
CA VAL A 234 20.56 -6.50 0.90
C VAL A 234 21.80 -7.36 0.67
N VAL A 235 22.15 -7.66 -0.58
CA VAL A 235 23.36 -8.42 -0.91
C VAL A 235 24.62 -7.61 -0.63
N ARG A 236 24.61 -6.30 -0.92
CA ARG A 236 25.78 -5.43 -0.71
C ARG A 236 25.92 -4.86 0.69
N ARG A 237 24.86 -4.84 1.50
CA ARG A 237 24.95 -4.28 2.84
C ARG A 237 25.87 -5.16 3.69
N ASP A 238 27.00 -4.61 4.13
CA ASP A 238 27.83 -5.26 5.13
C ASP A 238 27.06 -5.30 6.44
N VAL A 239 26.97 -6.49 7.02
CA VAL A 239 26.29 -6.73 8.28
C VAL A 239 27.35 -7.25 9.23
N GLY A 240 28.12 -6.30 9.76
CA GLY A 240 29.18 -6.50 10.74
C GLY A 240 28.80 -5.83 12.06
#